data_AF-A0ABD1EEX7-F1
#
_entry.id   AF-A0ABD1EEX7-F1
#
_cell.length_a   1.000
_cell.length_b   1.000
_cell.length_c   1.000
_cell.angle_alpha   90.00
_cell.angle_beta   90.00
_cell.angle_gamma   90.00
#
_symmetry.space_group_name_H-M   'P 1'
#
loop_
_entity.id
_entity.type
_entity.pdbx_description
1 polymer ?
#
loop_
_entity_poly.entity_id
_entity_poly.type
_entity_poly.pdbx_seq_one_letter_code
_entity_poly.pdbx_strand_id
1 'polypeptide(L)'
;MSLLVSEGEKCANALIEQGITATTAMSGANADPNKTDWTPLKGKHVIIWPDNDEPGKKYAEKSAMKLTCLGVEELCILEIPKDKPRGWDAADCVKEGINVEKLLSSILQVPYVKKLSTTEELSKV
;
A
#
# COMPACT_ATOMS: atom_id res chain seq x y z
N MET A 1 -2.58 8.58 12.42
CA MET A 1 -3.74 8.04 11.67
C MET A 1 -3.20 7.57 10.33
N SER A 2 -3.10 6.26 10.13
CA SER A 2 -2.50 5.69 8.91
C SER A 2 -3.59 5.38 7.90
N LEU A 3 -3.40 5.82 6.66
CA LEU A 3 -4.33 5.56 5.57
C LEU A 3 -3.87 4.34 4.79
N LEU A 4 -4.75 3.35 4.65
CA LEU A 4 -4.50 2.17 3.84
C LEU A 4 -4.96 2.40 2.40
N VAL A 5 -4.15 1.99 1.43
CA VAL A 5 -4.51 2.01 0.00
C VAL A 5 -4.61 0.57 -0.49
N SER A 6 -5.81 0.16 -0.90
CA SER A 6 -6.03 -1.13 -1.60
C SER A 6 -6.32 -0.92 -3.08
N GLU A 7 -6.18 -1.98 -3.84
CA GLU A 7 -6.44 -1.97 -5.28
C GLU A 7 -7.94 -1.98 -5.61
N GLY A 8 -8.74 -2.73 -4.84
CA GLY A 8 -10.17 -2.88 -5.04
C GLY A 8 -11.03 -2.13 -4.03
N GLU A 9 -12.18 -1.62 -4.50
CA GLU A 9 -13.21 -0.97 -3.68
C GLU A 9 -13.76 -1.92 -2.60
N LYS A 10 -13.90 -3.21 -2.92
CA LYS A 10 -14.35 -4.24 -1.97
C LYS A 10 -13.37 -4.41 -0.82
N CYS A 11 -12.08 -4.37 -1.12
CA CYS A 11 -11.00 -4.53 -0.15
C CYS A 11 -10.94 -3.30 0.77
N ALA A 12 -11.09 -2.09 0.20
CA ALA A 12 -11.20 -0.86 0.97
C ALA A 12 -12.44 -0.88 1.87
N ASN A 13 -13.60 -1.30 1.36
CA ASN A 13 -14.83 -1.38 2.16
C ASN A 13 -14.68 -2.36 3.32
N ALA A 14 -14.10 -3.55 3.09
CA ALA A 14 -13.85 -4.53 4.14
C ALA A 14 -12.96 -3.97 5.26
N LEU A 15 -11.96 -3.15 4.92
CA LEU A 15 -11.10 -2.47 5.90
C LEU A 15 -11.86 -1.38 6.66
N ILE A 16 -12.69 -0.60 5.97
CA ILE A 16 -13.54 0.45 6.59
C ILE A 16 -14.53 -0.18 7.57
N GLU A 17 -15.12 -1.33 7.24
CA GLU A 17 -16.01 -2.08 8.13
C GLU A 17 -15.30 -2.55 9.41
N GLN A 18 -13.98 -2.73 9.37
CA GLN A 18 -13.14 -3.03 10.55
C GLN A 18 -12.71 -1.76 11.31
N GLY A 19 -13.17 -0.56 10.92
CA GLY A 19 -12.79 0.71 11.54
C GLY A 19 -11.45 1.28 11.06
N ILE A 20 -10.87 0.71 10.00
CA ILE A 20 -9.59 1.13 9.44
C ILE A 20 -9.84 2.16 8.33
N THR A 21 -9.13 3.28 8.39
CA THR A 21 -9.21 4.28 7.31
C THR A 21 -8.51 3.74 6.08
N ALA A 22 -9.29 3.25 5.10
CA ALA A 22 -8.80 2.76 3.83
C ALA A 22 -9.39 3.55 2.66
N THR A 23 -8.62 3.65 1.59
CA THR A 23 -9.04 4.21 0.30
C THR A 23 -8.64 3.24 -0.81
N THR A 24 -9.32 3.31 -1.94
CA THR A 24 -8.95 2.55 -3.14
C THR A 24 -8.40 3.49 -4.21
N ALA A 25 -7.50 3.00 -5.05
CA ALA A 25 -7.16 3.70 -6.28
C ALA A 25 -8.28 3.50 -7.33
N MET A 26 -8.51 4.52 -8.14
CA MET A 26 -9.53 4.49 -9.19
C MET A 26 -9.07 3.52 -10.29
N SER A 27 -9.80 2.43 -10.54
CA SER A 27 -9.64 1.47 -11.66
C SER A 27 -8.80 0.17 -11.44
N GLY A 28 -8.54 -0.28 -10.20
CA GLY A 28 -7.95 -1.61 -9.94
C GLY A 28 -6.46 -1.78 -10.34
N ALA A 29 -5.97 -3.02 -10.50
CA ALA A 29 -4.57 -3.41 -10.83
C ALA A 29 -4.01 -2.76 -12.08
N ASN A 30 -4.90 -2.41 -13.01
CA ASN A 30 -4.58 -1.81 -14.30
C ASN A 30 -4.71 -0.29 -14.29
N ALA A 31 -5.08 0.31 -13.15
CA ALA A 31 -5.05 1.75 -13.01
C ALA A 31 -3.61 2.24 -13.19
N ASP A 32 -3.39 3.16 -14.11
CA ASP A 32 -2.11 3.86 -14.16
C ASP A 32 -2.03 4.73 -12.90
N PRO A 33 -1.07 4.50 -11.98
CA PRO A 33 -0.92 5.34 -10.80
C PRO A 33 -0.61 6.80 -11.17
N ASN A 34 -0.30 7.10 -12.43
CA ASN A 34 -0.21 8.47 -12.92
C ASN A 34 -1.55 9.17 -13.17
N LYS A 35 -2.64 8.42 -13.29
CA LYS A 35 -3.99 8.97 -13.46
C LYS A 35 -4.73 9.21 -12.15
N THR A 36 -4.25 8.62 -11.06
CA THR A 36 -4.77 8.87 -9.72
C THR A 36 -4.14 10.14 -9.16
N ASP A 37 -4.98 11.07 -8.70
CA ASP A 37 -4.50 12.22 -7.96
C ASP A 37 -4.16 11.81 -6.52
N TRP A 38 -2.87 11.80 -6.20
CA TRP A 38 -2.34 11.45 -4.89
C TRP A 38 -2.16 12.66 -3.97
N THR A 39 -2.34 13.88 -4.47
CA THR A 39 -2.21 15.12 -3.68
C THR A 39 -2.91 15.10 -2.31
N PRO A 40 -4.10 14.49 -2.09
CA PRO A 40 -4.70 14.40 -0.77
C PRO A 40 -3.89 13.58 0.25
N LEU A 41 -2.91 12.78 -0.19
CA LEU A 41 -2.06 11.95 0.67
C LEU A 41 -0.81 12.66 1.18
N LYS A 42 -0.51 13.86 0.66
CA LYS A 42 0.65 14.65 1.07
C LYS A 42 0.63 14.93 2.58
N GLY A 43 1.75 14.70 3.27
CA GLY A 43 1.86 14.86 4.72
C GLY A 43 0.98 13.91 5.53
N LYS A 44 0.64 12.73 4.98
CA LYS A 44 -0.05 11.65 5.72
C LYS A 44 0.84 10.41 5.80
N HIS A 45 0.49 9.54 6.74
CA HIS A 45 1.03 8.17 6.81
C HIS A 45 0.22 7.30 5.86
N VAL A 46 0.87 6.69 4.88
CA VAL A 46 0.24 5.87 3.85
C VAL A 46 0.79 4.45 3.90
N ILE A 47 -0.09 3.47 3.92
CA ILE A 47 0.24 2.05 3.86
C ILE A 47 -0.38 1.50 2.58
N ILE A 48 0.42 0.92 1.70
CA ILE A 48 -0.06 0.29 0.46
C ILE A 48 -0.18 -1.21 0.72
N TRP A 49 -1.37 -1.77 0.47
CA TRP A 49 -1.60 -3.20 0.51
C TRP A 49 -1.75 -3.75 -0.92
N PRO A 50 -0.69 -4.32 -1.50
CA PRO A 50 -0.76 -4.96 -2.81
C PRO A 50 -1.46 -6.31 -2.75
N ASP A 51 -2.04 -6.75 -3.85
CA ASP A 51 -2.43 -8.16 -4.00
C ASP A 51 -1.19 -9.06 -4.00
N ASN A 52 -1.33 -10.32 -3.54
CA ASN A 52 -0.23 -11.30 -3.49
C ASN A 52 0.13 -11.86 -4.88
N ASP A 53 0.52 -10.96 -5.77
CA ASP A 53 0.72 -11.22 -7.19
C ASP A 53 1.81 -10.31 -7.76
N GLU A 54 2.48 -10.76 -8.82
CA GLU A 54 3.48 -9.95 -9.54
C GLU A 54 2.96 -8.58 -10.01
N PRO A 55 1.76 -8.46 -10.63
CA PRO A 55 1.20 -7.16 -11.00
C PRO A 55 0.93 -6.25 -9.79
N GLY A 56 0.34 -6.79 -8.70
CA GLY A 56 0.05 -6.04 -7.47
C GLY A 56 1.32 -5.48 -6.83
N LYS A 57 2.39 -6.27 -6.77
CA LYS A 57 3.71 -5.82 -6.27
C LYS A 57 4.30 -4.70 -7.11
N LYS A 58 4.29 -4.83 -8.45
CA LYS A 58 4.78 -3.78 -9.36
C LYS A 58 3.97 -2.50 -9.25
N TYR A 59 2.65 -2.62 -9.06
CA TYR A 59 1.77 -1.48 -8.83
C TYR A 59 2.12 -0.75 -7.52
N ALA A 60 2.27 -1.50 -6.43
CA ALA A 60 2.64 -0.93 -5.14
C ALA A 60 4.00 -0.22 -5.17
N GLU A 61 5.01 -0.79 -5.83
CA GLU A 61 6.31 -0.13 -5.98
C GLU A 61 6.21 1.19 -6.78
N LYS A 62 5.46 1.21 -7.87
CA LYS A 62 5.24 2.45 -8.66
C LYS A 62 4.49 3.52 -7.87
N SER A 63 3.41 3.14 -7.19
CA SER A 63 2.64 4.04 -6.33
C SER A 63 3.48 4.56 -5.18
N ALA A 64 4.30 3.69 -4.56
CA ALA A 64 5.20 4.06 -3.50
C ALA A 64 6.24 5.11 -3.94
N MET A 65 6.85 4.92 -5.11
CA MET A 65 7.78 5.92 -5.67
C MET A 65 7.11 7.27 -5.87
N LYS A 66 5.87 7.29 -6.38
CA LYS A 66 5.12 8.52 -6.64
C LYS A 66 4.72 9.22 -5.34
N LEU A 67 4.28 8.47 -4.33
CA LEU A 67 3.94 9.00 -3.01
C LEU A 67 5.16 9.54 -2.27
N THR A 68 6.30 8.85 -2.38
CA THR A 68 7.58 9.35 -1.86
C THR A 68 7.93 10.69 -2.48
N CYS A 69 7.80 10.82 -3.81
CA CYS A 69 8.04 12.07 -4.52
C CYS A 69 7.04 13.19 -4.17
N LEU A 70 5.81 12.82 -3.82
CA LEU A 70 4.77 13.76 -3.39
C LEU A 70 5.07 14.42 -2.02
N GLY A 71 5.88 13.76 -1.18
CA GLY A 71 6.15 14.19 0.19
C GLY A 71 5.10 13.72 1.19
N VAL A 72 4.75 12.43 1.14
CA VAL A 72 4.06 11.76 2.25
C VAL A 72 4.97 11.70 3.47
N GLU A 73 4.39 11.72 4.68
CA GLU A 73 5.17 11.74 5.92
C GLU A 73 5.78 10.38 6.21
N GLU A 74 5.01 9.32 5.96
CA GLU A 74 5.45 7.94 6.11
C GLU A 74 4.80 7.08 5.04
N LEU A 75 5.57 6.14 4.51
CA LEU A 75 5.13 5.24 3.46
C LEU A 75 5.59 3.82 3.76
N CYS A 76 4.64 2.90 3.86
CA CYS A 76 4.92 1.48 4.03
C CYS A 76 4.22 0.66 2.94
N ILE A 77 4.91 -0.34 2.40
CA ILE A 77 4.30 -1.37 1.56
C ILE A 77 4.12 -2.61 2.41
N LEU A 78 2.90 -3.13 2.46
CA LEU A 78 2.59 -4.33 3.21
C LEU A 78 3.14 -5.56 2.48
N GLU A 79 4.05 -6.28 3.12
CA GLU A 79 4.51 -7.57 2.64
C GLU A 79 3.57 -8.67 3.10
N ILE A 80 2.95 -9.35 2.14
CA ILE A 80 2.07 -10.48 2.41
C ILE A 80 2.92 -11.68 2.87
N PRO A 81 2.53 -12.38 3.96
CA PRO A 81 3.23 -13.57 4.42
C PRO A 81 3.34 -14.62 3.31
N LYS A 82 4.52 -15.26 3.17
CA LYS A 82 4.78 -16.30 2.16
C LYS A 82 3.85 -17.51 2.25
N ASP A 83 3.17 -17.67 3.37
CA ASP A 83 2.22 -18.75 3.63
C ASP A 83 0.86 -18.54 2.92
N LYS A 84 0.60 -17.32 2.42
CA LYS A 84 -0.67 -16.99 1.77
C LYS A 84 -0.72 -17.37 0.29
N PRO A 85 -1.89 -17.78 -0.21
CA PRO A 85 -2.06 -18.14 -1.61
C PRO A 85 -1.84 -16.93 -2.53
N ARG A 86 -1.55 -17.22 -3.79
CA ARG A 86 -1.48 -16.21 -4.86
C ARG A 86 -2.83 -15.51 -4.99
N GLY A 87 -2.81 -14.18 -5.09
CA GLY A 87 -4.02 -13.35 -5.16
C GLY A 87 -4.67 -13.01 -3.82
N TRP A 88 -4.06 -13.41 -2.71
CA TRP A 88 -4.54 -13.00 -1.38
C TRP A 88 -4.47 -11.48 -1.22
N ASP A 89 -5.58 -10.88 -0.79
CA ASP A 89 -5.73 -9.43 -0.66
C ASP A 89 -6.29 -9.04 0.74
N ALA A 90 -6.60 -7.76 0.92
CA ALA A 90 -7.18 -7.29 2.17
C ALA A 90 -8.60 -7.84 2.42
N ALA A 91 -9.37 -8.17 1.38
CA ALA A 91 -10.70 -8.76 1.54
C ALA A 91 -10.61 -10.22 2.03
N ASP A 92 -9.65 -11.00 1.52
CA ASP A 92 -9.37 -12.34 2.00
C ASP A 92 -8.87 -12.33 3.45
N CYS A 93 -8.06 -11.34 3.82
CA CYS A 93 -7.63 -11.12 5.20
C CYS A 93 -8.82 -10.95 6.15
N VAL A 94 -9.77 -10.09 5.79
CA VAL A 94 -10.99 -9.85 6.59
C VAL A 94 -11.89 -11.09 6.58
N LYS A 95 -12.04 -11.78 5.45
CA LYS A 95 -12.83 -13.03 5.35
C LYS A 95 -12.29 -14.15 6.22
N GLU A 96 -10.98 -14.28 6.32
CA GLU A 96 -10.35 -15.28 7.18
C GLU A 96 -10.44 -14.90 8.67
N GLY A 97 -10.94 -13.71 9.00
CA GLY A 97 -11.01 -13.21 10.38
C GLY A 97 -9.63 -12.84 10.93
N ILE A 98 -8.66 -12.54 10.05
CA ILE A 98 -7.35 -12.07 10.49
C ILE A 98 -7.50 -10.64 11.02
N ASN A 99 -6.98 -10.41 12.22
CA ASN A 99 -7.02 -9.10 12.82
C ASN A 99 -6.05 -8.15 12.08
N VAL A 100 -6.64 -7.29 11.25
CA VAL A 100 -5.89 -6.35 10.42
C VAL A 100 -5.13 -5.34 11.28
N GLU A 101 -5.68 -4.87 12.40
CA GLU A 101 -4.96 -3.97 13.31
C GLU A 101 -3.69 -4.61 13.86
N LYS A 102 -3.75 -5.91 14.18
CA LYS A 102 -2.57 -6.66 14.63
C LYS A 102 -1.54 -6.82 13.51
N LEU A 103 -2.00 -7.07 12.29
CA LEU A 103 -1.14 -7.12 11.11
C LEU A 103 -0.43 -5.77 10.92
N LEU A 104 -1.18 -4.67 10.91
CA LEU A 104 -0.67 -3.31 10.78
C LEU A 104 0.26 -2.94 11.94
N SER A 105 -0.09 -3.29 13.17
CA SER A 105 0.76 -3.04 14.34
C SER A 105 2.07 -3.81 14.25
N SER A 106 2.04 -5.05 13.77
CA SER A 106 3.25 -5.81 13.52
C SER A 106 4.12 -5.14 12.48
N ILE A 107 3.53 -4.58 11.42
CA ILE A 107 4.26 -3.92 10.34
C ILE A 107 4.76 -2.53 10.77
N LEU A 108 4.01 -1.78 11.57
CA LEU A 108 4.45 -0.48 12.11
C LEU A 108 5.54 -0.64 13.19
N GLN A 109 5.60 -1.78 13.87
CA GLN A 109 6.66 -2.10 14.82
C GLN A 109 7.97 -2.51 14.14
N VAL A 110 7.91 -3.01 12.90
CA VAL A 110 9.11 -3.17 12.09
C VAL A 110 9.21 -1.92 11.22
N PRO A 111 10.12 -0.97 11.47
CA PRO A 111 10.37 0.10 10.51
C PRO A 111 11.01 -0.51 9.25
N TYR A 112 10.24 -1.24 8.44
CA TYR A 112 10.60 -1.57 7.08
C TYR A 112 10.35 -0.33 6.24
N VAL A 113 11.17 0.68 6.53
CA VAL A 113 11.50 1.71 5.59
C VAL A 113 12.33 0.97 4.54
N LYS A 114 11.69 0.48 3.47
CA LYS A 114 12.42 0.38 2.21
C LYS A 114 12.78 1.82 1.91
N LYS A 115 13.94 2.27 2.42
CA LYS A 115 14.54 3.54 2.04
C LYS A 115 14.65 3.42 0.54
N LEU A 116 13.69 4.03 -0.16
CA LEU A 116 13.84 4.32 -1.57
C LEU A 116 15.01 5.28 -1.58
N SER A 117 16.21 4.71 -1.82
CA SER A 117 17.46 5.43 -1.93
C SER A 117 17.24 6.56 -2.91
N THR A 118 16.96 7.74 -2.36
CA THR A 118 16.99 8.96 -3.13
C THR A 118 18.47 9.29 -3.27
N THR A 119 18.91 9.52 -4.51
CA THR A 119 20.29 9.88 -4.95
C THR A 119 21.28 8.70 -4.88
N GLU A 120 21.98 8.25 -5.93
CA GLU A 120 22.69 8.95 -7.03
C GLU A 120 22.76 8.06 -8.29
N GLU A 121 22.31 8.55 -9.46
CA GLU A 121 22.99 8.31 -10.77
C GLU A 121 22.39 9.24 -11.84
N LEU A 122 22.57 10.55 -11.64
CA LEU A 122 22.47 11.57 -12.70
C LEU A 122 23.68 12.50 -12.59
N SER A 123 24.88 11.93 -12.65
CA SER A 123 26.11 12.68 -12.95
C SER A 123 27.29 11.75 -13.28
N LYS A 124 27.25 11.11 -14.44
CA LYS A 124 28.46 10.77 -15.22
C LYS A 124 28.14 11.18 -16.66
N VAL A 125 28.50 12.42 -17.00
CA VAL A 125 29.62 12.77 -17.91
C VAL A 125 29.44 12.21 -19.31
#